data_AF-A0A0J0YC37-F1
#
_entry.id   AF-A0A0J0YC37-F1
#
_cell.length_a   1.000
_cell.length_b   1.000
_cell.length_c   1.000
_cell.angle_alpha   90.00
_cell.angle_beta   90.00
_cell.angle_gamma   90.00
#
_symmetry.space_group_name_H-M   'P 1'
#
loop_
_entity.id
_entity.type
_entity.pdbx_description
1 polymer ?
#
loop_
_entity_poly.entity_id
_entity_poly.type
_entity_poly.pdbx_seq_one_letter_code
_entity_poly.pdbx_strand_id
1 'polypeptide(L)'
;MEKFRELIWPLLERAEVQNAIPLTVEEITINDDNISKVLDYAMKIYESELSRNSAIETKASLFISSLAIITSVVLAITTTLIGQNGFSSILFLLICMLFFLTIYVLRTVWFAVKVHERKPFSTFYHNDILKDGDEKEFSIQLILSIINKTKKNSIVINSKIDNMVMAQEYFKRAIITLSIYSFLLIFFFIDKCKFGIKTSVFRIVKIFNEISLSTWLVALLILIAISSVIINFILIKRLDKKSTETV
;
A
#
# COMPACT_ATOMS: atom_id res chain seq x y z
N MET A 1 -1.95 -8.55 -28.05
CA MET A 1 -3.13 -8.72 -27.17
C MET A 1 -2.74 -9.19 -25.77
N GLU A 2 -1.78 -10.11 -25.62
CA GLU A 2 -1.34 -10.63 -24.31
C GLU A 2 -0.84 -9.54 -23.35
N LYS A 3 -0.01 -8.60 -23.80
CA LYS A 3 0.48 -7.49 -22.97
C LYS A 3 -0.62 -6.56 -22.43
N PHE A 4 -1.73 -6.41 -23.15
CA PHE A 4 -2.87 -5.59 -22.70
C PHE A 4 -3.73 -6.35 -21.69
N ARG A 5 -3.95 -7.65 -21.93
CA ARG A 5 -4.55 -8.55 -20.94
C ARG A 5 -3.71 -8.54 -19.67
N GLU A 6 -2.41 -8.71 -19.77
CA GLU A 6 -1.49 -8.63 -18.63
C GLU A 6 -1.40 -7.25 -18.02
N LEU A 7 -1.88 -6.18 -18.66
CA LEU A 7 -1.96 -4.86 -18.01
C LEU A 7 -3.22 -4.71 -17.15
N ILE A 8 -4.30 -5.45 -17.45
CA ILE A 8 -5.60 -5.37 -16.75
C ILE A 8 -5.86 -6.58 -15.84
N TRP A 9 -5.42 -7.76 -16.27
CA TRP A 9 -5.60 -9.05 -15.63
C TRP A 9 -4.34 -9.92 -15.76
N PRO A 10 -3.46 -9.93 -14.75
CA PRO A 10 -2.30 -10.79 -14.79
C PRO A 10 -2.77 -12.24 -14.62
N LEU A 11 -2.23 -13.13 -15.45
CA LEU A 11 -2.25 -14.56 -15.19
C LEU A 11 -0.81 -15.01 -15.03
N LEU A 12 -0.55 -15.76 -13.98
CA LEU A 12 0.66 -16.55 -13.89
C LEU A 12 0.45 -17.81 -14.74
N GLU A 13 1.41 -18.10 -15.60
CA GLU A 13 1.56 -19.45 -16.12
C GLU A 13 1.88 -20.36 -14.93
N ARG A 14 0.98 -21.28 -14.62
CA ARG A 14 1.23 -22.23 -13.54
C ARG A 14 2.32 -23.17 -14.01
N ALA A 15 3.39 -23.28 -13.23
CA ALA A 15 4.35 -24.36 -13.40
C ALA A 15 3.61 -25.70 -13.34
N GLU A 16 4.05 -26.66 -14.15
CA GLU A 16 3.48 -28.01 -14.13
C GLU A 16 3.57 -28.61 -12.71
N VAL A 17 2.54 -29.38 -12.34
CA VAL A 17 2.49 -30.01 -11.02
C VAL A 17 3.57 -31.08 -10.96
N GLN A 18 4.72 -30.72 -10.40
CA GLN A 18 5.80 -31.68 -10.17
C GLN A 18 5.43 -32.59 -8.99
N ASN A 19 5.42 -33.89 -9.23
CA ASN A 19 5.32 -34.88 -8.15
C ASN A 19 6.72 -35.10 -7.55
N ALA A 20 6.84 -35.02 -6.23
CA ALA A 20 8.08 -35.36 -5.54
C ALA A 20 8.29 -36.88 -5.59
N ILE A 21 9.12 -37.34 -6.54
CA ILE A 21 9.65 -38.71 -6.50
C ILE A 21 10.63 -38.79 -5.31
N PRO A 22 10.38 -39.65 -4.31
CA PRO A 22 11.28 -39.78 -3.17
C PRO A 22 12.61 -40.38 -3.61
N LEU A 23 13.70 -39.85 -3.08
CA LEU A 23 15.03 -40.43 -3.27
C LEU A 23 15.17 -41.68 -2.41
N THR A 24 15.85 -42.69 -2.94
CA THR A 24 16.20 -43.93 -2.22
C THR A 24 17.70 -43.97 -1.87
N VAL A 25 18.10 -44.94 -1.03
CA VAL A 25 19.51 -45.09 -0.60
C VAL A 25 20.42 -45.38 -1.79
N GLU A 26 19.92 -46.12 -2.77
CA GLU A 26 20.66 -46.54 -3.97
C GLU A 26 20.96 -45.36 -4.91
N GLU A 27 20.19 -44.29 -4.82
CA GLU A 27 20.34 -43.09 -5.67
C GLU A 27 21.34 -42.06 -5.10
N ILE A 28 21.87 -42.31 -3.90
CA ILE A 28 22.72 -41.36 -3.18
C ILE A 28 24.10 -41.97 -2.94
N THR A 29 25.14 -41.31 -3.46
CA THR A 29 26.53 -41.65 -3.17
C THR A 29 27.13 -40.56 -2.28
N ILE A 30 27.33 -40.87 -0.99
CA ILE A 30 27.98 -39.95 -0.05
C ILE A 30 29.33 -40.56 0.34
N ASN A 31 30.40 -39.76 0.24
CA ASN A 31 31.70 -40.14 0.77
C ASN A 31 31.66 -40.09 2.31
N ASP A 32 32.15 -41.15 2.94
CA ASP A 32 32.16 -41.37 4.39
C ASP A 32 32.75 -40.18 5.16
N ASP A 33 33.83 -39.58 4.64
CA ASP A 33 34.50 -38.42 5.24
C ASP A 33 33.64 -37.16 5.32
N ASN A 34 32.56 -37.10 4.51
CA ASN A 34 31.74 -35.91 4.35
C ASN A 34 30.31 -36.07 4.89
N ILE A 35 29.95 -37.23 5.45
CA ILE A 35 28.57 -37.51 5.93
C ILE A 35 28.07 -36.43 6.88
N SER A 36 28.89 -36.01 7.84
CA SER A 36 28.54 -34.96 8.81
C SER A 36 28.29 -33.61 8.14
N LYS A 37 29.11 -33.24 7.13
CA LYS A 37 28.92 -32.00 6.35
C LYS A 37 27.66 -32.07 5.50
N VAL A 38 27.37 -33.21 4.88
CA VAL A 38 26.15 -33.39 4.08
C VAL A 38 24.92 -33.29 4.96
N LEU A 39 24.94 -33.86 6.16
CA LEU A 39 23.87 -33.72 7.13
C LEU A 39 23.63 -32.26 7.54
N ASP A 40 24.70 -31.52 7.85
CA ASP A 40 24.61 -30.08 8.15
C ASP A 40 24.01 -29.28 6.98
N TYR A 41 24.43 -29.55 5.74
CA TYR A 41 23.83 -28.91 4.57
C TYR A 41 22.37 -29.29 4.37
N ALA A 42 22.00 -30.56 4.55
CA ALA A 42 20.61 -31.01 4.44
C ALA A 42 19.72 -30.28 5.46
N MET A 43 20.20 -30.13 6.71
CA MET A 43 19.48 -29.39 7.74
C MET A 43 19.35 -27.91 7.39
N LYS A 44 20.43 -27.26 6.93
CA LYS A 44 20.41 -25.85 6.50
C LYS A 44 19.42 -25.61 5.36
N ILE A 45 19.33 -26.51 4.39
CA ILE A 45 18.36 -26.41 3.30
C ILE A 45 16.92 -26.53 3.86
N TYR A 46 16.68 -27.50 4.74
CA TYR A 46 15.38 -27.68 5.37
C TYR A 46 14.95 -26.44 6.18
N GLU A 47 15.85 -25.88 7.00
CA GLU A 47 15.60 -24.64 7.74
C GLU A 47 15.36 -23.44 6.82
N SER A 48 16.13 -23.33 5.73
CA SER A 48 15.93 -22.30 4.71
C SER A 48 14.54 -22.38 4.08
N GLU A 49 14.04 -23.58 3.78
CA GLU A 49 12.69 -23.80 3.26
C GLU A 49 11.59 -23.44 4.28
N LEU A 50 11.79 -23.76 5.57
CA LEU A 50 10.88 -23.32 6.63
C LEU A 50 10.82 -21.79 6.73
N SER A 51 11.99 -21.15 6.73
CA SER A 51 12.13 -19.69 6.75
C SER A 51 11.47 -19.06 5.52
N ARG A 52 11.67 -19.65 4.34
CA ARG A 52 11.04 -19.23 3.09
C ARG A 52 9.52 -19.27 3.19
N ASN A 53 8.93 -20.35 3.71
CA ASN A 53 7.48 -20.43 3.92
C ASN A 53 6.97 -19.33 4.85
N SER A 54 7.62 -19.15 6.01
CA SER A 54 7.26 -18.10 6.99
C SER A 54 7.34 -16.69 6.39
N ALA A 55 8.39 -16.42 5.62
CA ALA A 55 8.56 -15.13 4.95
C ALA A 55 7.45 -14.85 3.93
N ILE A 56 7.02 -15.86 3.18
CA ILE A 56 5.93 -15.74 2.20
C ILE A 56 4.59 -15.45 2.90
N GLU A 57 4.29 -16.18 3.98
CA GLU A 57 3.09 -15.96 4.78
C GLU A 57 3.09 -14.56 5.42
N THR A 58 4.24 -14.13 5.97
CA THR A 58 4.39 -12.78 6.55
C THR A 58 4.12 -11.70 5.50
N LYS A 59 4.68 -11.83 4.29
CA LYS A 59 4.44 -10.86 3.22
C LYS A 59 2.97 -10.84 2.76
N ALA A 60 2.30 -11.99 2.71
CA ALA A 60 0.87 -12.06 2.39
C ALA A 60 0.02 -11.33 3.44
N SER A 61 0.34 -11.51 4.74
CA SER A 61 -0.31 -10.77 5.83
C SER A 61 -0.10 -9.25 5.70
N LEU A 62 1.09 -8.80 5.31
CA LEU A 62 1.36 -7.37 5.08
C LEU A 62 0.49 -6.79 3.96
N PHE A 63 0.23 -7.54 2.88
CA PHE A 63 -0.70 -7.09 1.83
C PHE A 63 -2.13 -6.94 2.34
N ILE A 64 -2.62 -7.89 3.13
CA ILE A 64 -3.98 -7.81 3.71
C ILE A 64 -4.09 -6.58 4.63
N SER A 65 -3.12 -6.41 5.53
CA SER A 65 -3.12 -5.30 6.50
C SER A 65 -3.00 -3.93 5.83
N SER A 66 -2.10 -3.78 4.86
CA SER A 66 -1.92 -2.51 4.14
C SER A 66 -3.14 -2.13 3.32
N LEU A 67 -3.76 -3.10 2.63
CA LEU A 67 -4.99 -2.86 1.87
C LEU A 67 -6.16 -2.46 2.78
N ALA A 68 -6.30 -3.07 3.95
CA ALA A 68 -7.35 -2.71 4.91
C ALA A 68 -7.27 -1.22 5.33
N ILE A 69 -6.06 -0.72 5.59
CA ILE A 69 -5.80 0.69 5.92
C ILE A 69 -6.19 1.58 4.73
N ILE A 70 -5.67 1.26 3.53
CA ILE A 70 -5.93 2.02 2.31
C ILE A 70 -7.43 2.09 2.03
N THR A 71 -8.14 0.96 2.08
CA THR A 71 -9.58 0.92 1.81
C THR A 71 -10.37 1.75 2.81
N SER A 72 -9.97 1.75 4.09
CA SER A 72 -10.65 2.52 5.13
C SER A 72 -10.54 4.02 4.87
N VAL A 73 -9.34 4.50 4.52
CA VAL A 73 -9.09 5.91 4.20
C VAL A 73 -9.85 6.33 2.94
N VAL A 74 -9.75 5.55 1.87
CA VAL A 74 -10.42 5.83 0.60
C VAL A 74 -11.94 5.87 0.79
N LEU A 75 -12.50 4.92 1.54
CA LEU A 75 -13.93 4.87 1.82
C LEU A 75 -14.39 6.11 2.60
N ALA A 76 -13.67 6.49 3.65
CA ALA A 76 -14.00 7.67 4.46
C ALA A 76 -14.00 8.99 3.64
N ILE A 77 -12.99 9.15 2.77
CA ILE A 77 -12.91 10.32 1.88
C ILE A 77 -14.08 10.30 0.89
N THR A 78 -14.37 9.14 0.30
CA THR A 78 -15.42 9.02 -0.72
C THR A 78 -16.81 9.28 -0.14
N THR A 79 -17.12 8.72 1.04
CA THR A 79 -18.42 8.92 1.69
C THR A 79 -18.65 10.37 2.06
N THR A 80 -17.62 11.04 2.60
CA THR A 80 -17.66 12.48 2.89
C THR A 80 -17.90 13.30 1.63
N LEU A 81 -17.19 12.96 0.54
CA LEU A 81 -17.29 13.68 -0.73
C LEU A 81 -18.69 13.57 -1.37
N ILE A 82 -19.27 12.38 -1.34
CA ILE A 82 -20.63 12.11 -1.86
C ILE A 82 -21.68 12.80 -0.99
N GLY A 83 -21.52 12.77 0.35
CA GLY A 83 -22.50 13.36 1.26
C GLY A 83 -22.58 14.89 1.19
N GLN A 84 -21.49 15.57 0.80
CA GLN A 84 -21.41 17.03 0.77
C GLN A 84 -21.62 17.64 -0.62
N ASN A 85 -21.59 16.85 -1.69
CA ASN A 85 -21.64 17.36 -3.06
C ASN A 85 -22.79 16.75 -3.87
N GLY A 86 -23.43 17.57 -4.70
CA GLY A 86 -24.35 17.08 -5.73
C GLY A 86 -23.63 16.23 -6.78
N PHE A 87 -24.37 15.32 -7.42
CA PHE A 87 -23.83 14.41 -8.44
C PHE A 87 -23.18 15.18 -9.60
N SER A 88 -21.95 14.81 -9.97
CA SER A 88 -21.19 15.41 -11.06
C SER A 88 -20.46 14.34 -11.86
N SER A 89 -20.08 14.63 -13.11
CA SER A 89 -19.37 13.67 -13.97
C SER A 89 -18.03 13.21 -13.38
N ILE A 90 -17.34 14.08 -12.63
CA ILE A 90 -16.09 13.72 -11.94
C ILE A 90 -16.36 12.81 -10.74
N LEU A 91 -17.43 13.05 -9.97
CA LEU A 91 -17.84 12.14 -8.90
C LEU A 91 -18.22 10.76 -9.44
N PHE A 92 -18.92 10.70 -10.57
CA PHE A 92 -19.21 9.44 -11.24
C PHE A 92 -17.93 8.69 -11.62
N LEU A 93 -16.94 9.39 -12.19
CA LEU A 93 -15.64 8.79 -12.53
C LEU A 93 -14.88 8.28 -11.29
N LEU A 94 -14.92 9.03 -10.18
CA LEU A 94 -14.35 8.61 -8.90
C LEU A 94 -15.01 7.33 -8.37
N ILE A 95 -16.33 7.21 -8.47
CA ILE A 95 -17.08 6.00 -8.10
C ILE A 95 -16.69 4.82 -9.00
N CYS A 96 -16.55 5.03 -10.32
CA CYS A 96 -16.05 4.00 -11.23
C CYS A 96 -14.64 3.54 -10.86
N MET A 97 -13.74 4.47 -10.53
CA MET A 97 -12.38 4.12 -10.09
C MET A 97 -12.38 3.36 -8.76
N LEU A 98 -13.28 3.72 -7.84
CA LEU A 98 -13.45 2.98 -6.59
C LEU A 98 -13.88 1.53 -6.86
N PHE A 99 -14.81 1.31 -7.79
CA PHE A 99 -15.23 -0.03 -8.19
C PHE A 99 -14.06 -0.87 -8.72
N PHE A 100 -13.23 -0.32 -9.62
CA PHE A 100 -12.03 -1.01 -10.10
C PHE A 100 -11.02 -1.28 -8.98
N LEU A 101 -10.81 -0.31 -8.09
CA LEU A 101 -9.95 -0.48 -6.92
C LEU A 101 -10.44 -1.64 -6.05
N THR A 102 -11.74 -1.71 -5.76
CA THR A 102 -12.35 -2.81 -4.99
C THR A 102 -12.09 -4.17 -5.64
N ILE A 103 -12.23 -4.29 -6.96
CA ILE A 103 -11.92 -5.53 -7.68
C ILE A 103 -10.46 -5.94 -7.44
N TYR A 104 -9.50 -5.02 -7.61
CA TYR A 104 -8.09 -5.33 -7.41
C TYR A 104 -7.75 -5.67 -5.97
N VAL A 105 -8.36 -4.98 -5.00
CA VAL A 105 -8.23 -5.29 -3.57
C VAL A 105 -8.75 -6.70 -3.28
N LEU A 106 -9.96 -7.03 -3.72
CA LEU A 106 -10.55 -8.35 -3.50
C LEU A 106 -9.70 -9.47 -4.10
N ARG A 107 -9.17 -9.27 -5.32
CA ARG A 107 -8.29 -10.27 -5.95
C ARG A 107 -6.98 -10.42 -5.19
N THR A 108 -6.38 -9.31 -4.74
CA THR A 108 -5.16 -9.34 -3.92
C THR A 108 -5.40 -10.14 -2.64
N VAL A 109 -6.48 -9.82 -1.91
CA VAL A 109 -6.85 -10.50 -0.66
C VAL A 109 -7.14 -11.98 -0.91
N TRP A 110 -7.88 -12.31 -1.98
CA TRP A 110 -8.17 -13.70 -2.35
C TRP A 110 -6.89 -14.53 -2.52
N PHE A 111 -5.91 -14.02 -3.25
CA PHE A 111 -4.63 -14.70 -3.43
C PHE A 111 -3.77 -14.72 -2.16
N ALA A 112 -3.77 -13.65 -1.37
CA ALA A 112 -3.07 -13.60 -0.09
C ALA A 112 -3.66 -14.60 0.92
N VAL A 113 -4.99 -14.78 0.95
CA VAL A 113 -5.65 -15.81 1.78
C VAL A 113 -5.23 -17.20 1.33
N LYS A 114 -5.11 -17.46 0.03
CA LYS A 114 -4.60 -18.73 -0.51
C LYS A 114 -3.17 -19.06 -0.10
N VAL A 115 -2.35 -18.05 0.20
CA VAL A 115 -1.01 -18.26 0.77
C VAL A 115 -1.11 -18.80 2.20
N HIS A 116 -2.08 -18.33 2.97
CA HIS A 116 -2.33 -18.74 4.36
C HIS A 116 -3.10 -20.06 4.49
N GLU A 117 -3.67 -20.59 3.41
CA GLU A 117 -4.35 -21.89 3.43
C GLU A 117 -3.41 -22.98 3.97
N ARG A 118 -3.94 -23.78 4.90
CA ARG A 118 -3.24 -24.95 5.44
C ARG A 118 -3.11 -25.98 4.33
N LYS A 119 -1.88 -26.35 4.02
CA LYS A 119 -1.53 -27.40 3.06
C LYS A 119 -0.71 -28.47 3.79
N PRO A 120 -0.74 -29.73 3.33
CA PRO A 120 0.02 -30.80 3.94
C PRO A 120 1.50 -30.44 3.95
N PHE A 121 2.08 -30.37 5.15
CA PHE A 121 3.47 -29.98 5.37
C PHE A 121 4.14 -31.07 6.20
N SER A 122 5.33 -31.50 5.78
CA SER A 122 6.08 -32.56 6.44
C SER A 122 7.15 -31.96 7.34
N THR A 123 6.98 -32.13 8.65
CA THR A 123 7.92 -31.62 9.65
C THR A 123 8.90 -32.72 10.06
N PHE A 124 10.12 -32.31 10.40
CA PHE A 124 11.09 -33.12 11.11
C PHE A 124 10.68 -33.26 12.59
N TYR A 125 10.66 -34.48 13.11
CA TYR A 125 10.14 -34.80 14.44
C TYR A 125 11.06 -35.82 15.15
N HIS A 126 10.86 -36.02 16.46
CA HIS A 126 11.77 -36.87 17.26
C HIS A 126 11.87 -38.32 16.72
N ASN A 127 10.80 -38.86 16.14
CA ASN A 127 10.80 -40.19 15.53
C ASN A 127 11.75 -40.32 14.33
N ASP A 128 12.17 -39.21 13.71
CA ASP A 128 13.18 -39.25 12.64
C ASP A 128 14.59 -39.43 13.18
N ILE A 129 14.82 -39.11 14.46
CA ILE A 129 16.12 -39.11 15.15
C ILE A 129 16.31 -40.38 15.97
N LEU A 130 15.21 -41.02 16.39
CA LEU A 130 15.22 -42.25 17.19
C LEU A 130 15.18 -43.48 16.27
N LYS A 131 16.27 -43.73 15.55
CA LYS A 131 16.41 -44.90 14.68
C LYS A 131 17.58 -45.78 15.14
N ASP A 132 17.32 -47.08 15.21
CA ASP A 132 18.34 -48.09 15.45
C ASP A 132 19.19 -48.30 14.19
N GLY A 133 20.51 -48.34 14.33
CA GLY A 133 21.44 -48.54 13.22
C GLY A 133 22.88 -48.15 13.58
N ASP A 134 23.84 -48.54 12.75
CA ASP A 134 25.21 -48.04 12.84
C ASP A 134 25.26 -46.53 12.51
N GLU A 135 26.26 -45.81 13.03
CA GLU A 135 26.37 -44.33 12.95
C GLU A 135 26.26 -43.82 11.50
N LYS A 136 26.88 -44.56 10.57
CA LYS A 136 26.86 -44.27 9.15
C LYS A 136 25.48 -44.46 8.53
N GLU A 137 24.87 -45.61 8.78
CA GLU A 137 23.57 -45.97 8.21
C GLU A 137 22.48 -45.04 8.75
N PHE A 138 22.54 -44.73 10.05
CA PHE A 138 21.70 -43.74 10.71
C PHE A 138 21.79 -42.38 9.99
N SER A 139 23.00 -41.87 9.78
CA SER A 139 23.23 -40.56 9.17
C SER A 139 22.71 -40.49 7.73
N ILE A 140 22.93 -41.54 6.94
CA ILE A 140 22.42 -41.62 5.55
C ILE A 140 20.89 -41.63 5.54
N GLN A 141 20.25 -42.45 6.39
CA GLN A 141 18.80 -42.49 6.50
C GLN A 141 18.21 -41.15 6.98
N LEU A 142 18.94 -40.43 7.84
CA LEU A 142 18.54 -39.12 8.34
C LEU A 142 18.57 -38.07 7.23
N ILE A 143 19.68 -38.02 6.48
CA ILE A 143 19.85 -37.14 5.31
C ILE A 143 18.72 -37.37 4.30
N LEU A 144 18.44 -38.64 3.98
CA LEU A 144 17.35 -39.03 3.08
C LEU A 144 15.99 -38.54 3.57
N SER A 145 15.69 -38.72 4.86
CA SER A 145 14.45 -38.25 5.45
C SER A 145 14.30 -36.74 5.32
N ILE A 146 15.35 -35.98 5.64
CA ILE A 146 15.37 -34.52 5.55
C ILE A 146 15.17 -34.06 4.11
N ILE A 147 15.92 -34.61 3.16
CA ILE A 147 15.83 -34.21 1.74
C ILE A 147 14.44 -34.53 1.17
N ASN A 148 13.91 -35.73 1.44
CA ASN A 148 12.60 -36.13 0.93
C ASN A 148 11.47 -35.27 1.50
N LYS A 149 11.51 -34.93 2.79
CA LYS A 149 10.56 -34.00 3.41
C LYS A 149 10.68 -32.61 2.80
N THR A 150 11.91 -32.12 2.62
CA THR A 150 12.20 -30.81 2.01
C THR A 150 11.66 -30.72 0.58
N LYS A 151 11.86 -31.76 -0.23
CA LYS A 151 11.37 -31.84 -1.61
C LYS A 151 9.84 -31.80 -1.66
N LYS A 152 9.17 -32.54 -0.77
CA LYS A 152 7.71 -32.53 -0.64
C LYS A 152 7.19 -31.15 -0.21
N ASN A 153 7.84 -30.52 0.77
CA ASN A 153 7.47 -29.19 1.24
C ASN A 153 7.69 -28.13 0.16
N SER A 154 8.75 -28.24 -0.64
CA SER A 154 9.06 -27.29 -1.71
C SER A 154 7.94 -27.16 -2.73
N ILE A 155 7.25 -28.26 -3.08
CA ILE A 155 6.08 -28.23 -3.99
C ILE A 155 4.96 -27.36 -3.40
N VAL A 156 4.68 -27.56 -2.11
CA VAL A 156 3.65 -26.82 -1.39
C VAL A 156 4.02 -25.34 -1.26
N ILE A 157 5.27 -25.05 -0.92
CA ILE A 157 5.80 -23.70 -0.80
C ILE A 157 5.77 -23.00 -2.16
N ASN A 158 6.20 -23.65 -3.25
CA ASN A 158 6.14 -23.08 -4.60
C ASN A 158 4.69 -22.73 -4.99
N SER A 159 3.72 -23.59 -4.68
CA SER A 159 2.31 -23.26 -4.88
C SER A 159 1.86 -22.04 -4.06
N LYS A 160 2.38 -21.84 -2.84
CA LYS A 160 2.15 -20.62 -2.06
C LYS A 160 2.84 -19.40 -2.69
N ILE A 161 4.07 -19.55 -3.20
CA ILE A 161 4.80 -18.51 -3.93
C ILE A 161 4.00 -18.04 -5.14
N ASP A 162 3.44 -18.95 -5.93
CA ASP A 162 2.64 -18.59 -7.11
C ASP A 162 1.43 -17.72 -6.75
N ASN A 163 0.72 -18.09 -5.68
CA ASN A 163 -0.38 -17.28 -5.17
C ASN A 163 0.11 -15.94 -4.62
N MET A 164 1.27 -15.91 -3.97
CA MET A 164 1.88 -14.69 -3.45
C MET A 164 2.29 -13.72 -4.56
N VAL A 165 2.88 -14.23 -5.65
CA VAL A 165 3.23 -13.44 -6.83
C VAL A 165 1.97 -12.86 -7.46
N MET A 166 0.90 -13.66 -7.59
CA MET A 166 -0.38 -13.16 -8.07
C MET A 166 -0.94 -12.06 -7.17
N ALA A 167 -0.89 -12.22 -5.84
CA ALA A 167 -1.30 -11.18 -4.91
C ALA A 167 -0.48 -9.89 -5.12
N GLN A 168 0.83 -10.00 -5.30
CA GLN A 168 1.71 -8.85 -5.55
C GLN A 168 1.37 -8.13 -6.87
N GLU A 169 1.05 -8.85 -7.95
CA GLU A 169 0.66 -8.22 -9.21
C GLU A 169 -0.68 -7.48 -9.12
N TYR A 170 -1.65 -8.02 -8.39
CA TYR A 170 -2.91 -7.32 -8.14
C TYR A 170 -2.73 -6.13 -7.19
N PHE A 171 -1.87 -6.26 -6.18
CA PHE A 171 -1.52 -5.18 -5.27
C PHE A 171 -0.90 -3.99 -6.01
N LYS A 172 0.04 -4.25 -6.94
CA LYS A 172 0.62 -3.20 -7.79
C LYS A 172 -0.44 -2.42 -8.59
N ARG A 173 -1.47 -3.09 -9.13
CA ARG A 173 -2.56 -2.43 -9.86
C ARG A 173 -3.48 -1.63 -8.94
N ALA A 174 -3.71 -2.13 -7.73
CA ALA A 174 -4.46 -1.39 -6.73
C ALA A 174 -3.74 -0.06 -6.41
N ILE A 175 -2.41 -0.08 -6.26
CA ILE A 175 -1.61 1.15 -6.07
C ILE A 175 -1.70 2.09 -7.27
N ILE A 176 -1.59 1.58 -8.50
CA ILE A 176 -1.73 2.41 -9.71
C ILE A 176 -3.12 3.04 -9.77
N THR A 177 -4.17 2.26 -9.53
CA THR A 177 -5.57 2.74 -9.52
C THR A 177 -5.78 3.79 -8.43
N LEU A 178 -5.22 3.57 -7.24
CA LEU A 178 -5.26 4.53 -6.13
C LEU A 178 -4.53 5.83 -6.46
N SER A 179 -3.42 5.75 -7.20
CA SER A 179 -2.67 6.93 -7.64
C SER A 179 -3.51 7.77 -8.60
N ILE A 180 -4.15 7.14 -9.59
CA ILE A 180 -5.07 7.81 -10.52
C ILE A 180 -6.27 8.40 -9.76
N TYR A 181 -6.85 7.65 -8.83
CA TYR A 181 -7.95 8.09 -7.97
C TYR A 181 -7.57 9.36 -7.19
N SER A 182 -6.36 9.41 -6.61
CA SER A 182 -5.84 10.58 -5.90
C SER A 182 -5.69 11.79 -6.82
N PHE A 183 -5.19 11.61 -8.05
CA PHE A 183 -5.12 12.70 -9.03
C PHE A 183 -6.50 13.24 -9.42
N LEU A 184 -7.49 12.36 -9.59
CA LEU A 184 -8.88 12.76 -9.88
C LEU A 184 -9.50 13.55 -8.73
N LEU A 185 -9.20 13.17 -7.47
CA LEU A 185 -9.64 13.95 -6.30
C LEU A 185 -9.06 15.37 -6.33
N ILE A 186 -7.76 15.52 -6.61
CA ILE A 186 -7.15 16.85 -6.72
C ILE A 186 -7.83 17.67 -7.81
N PHE A 187 -8.09 17.06 -8.98
CA PHE A 187 -8.78 17.74 -10.07
C PHE A 187 -10.19 18.18 -9.68
N PHE A 188 -10.94 17.32 -8.96
CA PHE A 188 -12.26 17.66 -8.42
C PHE A 188 -12.21 18.90 -7.52
N PHE A 189 -11.23 18.96 -6.60
CA PHE A 189 -11.07 20.13 -5.73
C PHE A 189 -10.69 21.39 -6.49
N ILE A 190 -9.81 21.30 -7.49
CA ILE A 190 -9.43 22.45 -8.33
C ILE A 190 -10.66 23.01 -9.08
N ASP A 191 -11.49 22.14 -9.65
CA ASP A 191 -12.71 22.54 -10.36
C ASP A 191 -13.70 23.27 -9.42
N LYS A 192 -13.94 22.70 -8.23
CA LYS A 192 -14.79 23.33 -7.20
C LYS A 192 -14.22 24.65 -6.69
N CYS A 193 -12.90 24.76 -6.49
CA CYS A 193 -12.24 26.01 -6.10
C CYS A 193 -12.39 27.12 -7.16
N LYS A 194 -12.24 26.79 -8.45
CA LYS A 194 -12.46 27.75 -9.55
C LYS A 194 -13.90 28.24 -9.62
N PHE A 195 -14.87 27.34 -9.40
CA PHE A 195 -16.28 27.70 -9.31
C PHE A 195 -16.57 28.67 -8.14
N GLY A 196 -15.97 28.42 -6.97
CA GLY A 196 -16.11 29.26 -5.77
C GLY A 196 -15.52 30.66 -5.93
N ILE A 197 -14.38 30.80 -6.62
CA ILE A 197 -13.78 32.12 -6.91
C ILE A 197 -14.68 32.94 -7.84
N LYS A 198 -15.19 32.34 -8.92
CA LYS A 198 -16.02 33.05 -9.90
C LYS A 198 -17.35 33.54 -9.29
N THR A 199 -17.97 32.75 -8.42
CA THR A 199 -19.20 33.14 -7.71
C THR A 199 -18.94 34.16 -6.60
N SER A 200 -17.82 34.05 -5.88
CA SER A 200 -17.47 34.99 -4.81
C SER A 200 -17.10 36.37 -5.36
N VAL A 201 -16.30 36.43 -6.43
CA VAL A 201 -15.95 37.70 -7.10
C VAL A 201 -17.18 38.37 -7.70
N PHE A 202 -18.08 37.61 -8.35
CA PHE A 202 -19.30 38.18 -8.92
C PHE A 202 -20.25 38.72 -7.83
N ARG A 203 -20.33 38.07 -6.66
CA ARG A 203 -21.07 38.61 -5.50
C ARG A 203 -20.45 39.88 -4.96
N ILE A 204 -19.12 39.93 -4.82
CA ILE A 204 -18.42 41.12 -4.32
C ILE A 204 -18.60 42.29 -5.29
N VAL A 205 -18.43 42.07 -6.59
CA VAL A 205 -18.62 43.11 -7.61
C VAL A 205 -20.06 43.60 -7.64
N LYS A 206 -21.05 42.70 -7.53
CA LYS A 206 -22.47 43.09 -7.49
C LYS A 206 -22.82 43.89 -6.22
N ILE A 207 -22.31 43.48 -5.06
CA ILE A 207 -22.44 44.24 -3.80
C ILE A 207 -21.80 45.61 -3.94
N PHE A 208 -20.57 45.71 -4.49
CA PHE A 208 -19.92 46.99 -4.72
C PHE A 208 -20.67 47.91 -5.68
N ASN A 209 -21.30 47.33 -6.72
CA ASN A 209 -22.02 48.10 -7.74
C ASN A 209 -23.45 48.49 -7.31
N GLU A 210 -24.03 47.82 -6.31
CA GLU A 210 -25.33 48.15 -5.72
C GLU A 210 -25.23 49.12 -4.53
N ILE A 211 -24.03 49.37 -4.01
CA ILE A 211 -23.83 50.44 -3.02
C ILE A 211 -23.93 51.78 -3.75
N SER A 212 -25.13 52.36 -3.76
CA SER A 212 -25.29 53.79 -4.01
C SER A 212 -24.65 54.53 -2.83
N LEU A 213 -23.35 54.82 -2.93
CA LEU A 213 -22.62 55.62 -1.96
C LEU A 213 -23.29 56.99 -1.90
N SER A 214 -24.05 57.24 -0.82
CA SER A 214 -24.52 58.60 -0.56
C SER A 214 -23.30 59.49 -0.39
N THR A 215 -23.30 60.65 -1.05
CA THR A 215 -22.18 61.60 -1.03
C THR A 215 -21.74 61.95 0.41
N TRP A 216 -22.68 61.86 1.36
CA TRP A 216 -22.45 62.04 2.79
C TRP A 216 -21.56 60.96 3.43
N LEU A 217 -21.73 59.68 3.08
CA LEU A 217 -20.92 58.58 3.61
C LEU A 217 -19.48 58.63 3.07
N VAL A 218 -19.30 59.02 1.80
CA VAL A 218 -17.97 59.25 1.21
C VAL A 218 -17.26 60.40 1.91
N ALA A 219 -17.97 61.51 2.17
CA ALA A 219 -17.42 62.66 2.89
C ALA A 219 -17.01 62.29 4.33
N LEU A 220 -17.81 61.49 5.03
CA LEU A 220 -17.50 61.00 6.38
C LEU A 220 -16.22 60.13 6.39
N LEU A 221 -16.06 59.24 5.42
CA LEU A 221 -14.88 58.37 5.30
C LEU A 221 -13.60 59.19 5.01
N ILE A 222 -13.69 60.21 4.16
CA ILE A 222 -12.58 61.14 3.90
C ILE A 222 -12.20 61.90 5.17
N LEU A 223 -13.18 62.34 5.96
CA LEU A 223 -12.95 63.03 7.23
C LEU A 223 -12.23 62.15 8.26
N ILE A 224 -12.61 60.88 8.36
CA ILE A 224 -11.94 59.89 9.23
C ILE A 224 -10.53 59.58 8.74
N ALA A 225 -10.31 59.50 7.42
CA ALA A 225 -8.97 59.29 6.87
C ALA A 225 -8.05 60.48 7.17
N ILE A 226 -8.53 61.72 6.97
CA ILE A 226 -7.78 62.93 7.28
C ILE A 226 -7.45 63.01 8.78
N SER A 227 -8.40 62.69 9.67
CA SER A 227 -8.15 62.72 11.11
C SER A 227 -7.10 61.69 11.53
N SER A 228 -7.07 60.51 10.91
CA SER A 228 -6.06 59.48 11.18
C SER A 228 -4.64 59.93 10.78
N VAL A 229 -4.51 60.67 9.68
CA VAL A 229 -3.23 61.22 9.21
C VAL A 229 -2.76 62.34 10.13
N ILE A 230 -3.66 63.21 10.57
CA ILE A 230 -3.35 64.29 11.52
C ILE A 230 -2.87 63.72 12.86
N ILE A 231 -3.56 62.69 13.38
CA ILE A 231 -3.16 62.02 14.63
C ILE A 231 -1.77 61.41 14.48
N ASN A 232 -1.50 60.68 13.39
CA ASN A 232 -0.19 60.10 13.14
C ASN A 232 0.91 61.19 13.03
N PHE A 233 0.62 62.31 12.37
CA PHE A 233 1.58 63.42 12.25
C PHE A 233 1.90 64.07 13.60
N ILE A 234 0.89 64.28 14.46
CA ILE A 234 1.09 64.78 15.83
C ILE A 234 1.91 63.79 16.66
N LEU A 235 1.66 62.49 16.50
CA LEU A 235 2.35 61.43 17.24
C LEU A 235 3.84 61.37 16.86
N ILE A 236 4.15 61.50 15.57
CA ILE A 236 5.54 61.61 15.07
C ILE A 236 6.23 62.86 15.63
N LYS A 237 5.59 64.03 15.59
CA LYS A 237 6.16 65.26 16.18
C LYS A 237 6.43 65.15 17.68
N ARG A 238 5.58 64.44 18.43
CA ARG A 238 5.78 64.20 19.87
C ARG A 238 6.93 63.24 20.14
N LEU A 239 7.13 62.23 19.29
CA LEU A 239 8.26 61.30 19.39
C LEU A 239 9.59 62.00 19.11
N ASP A 240 9.63 62.87 18.10
CA ASP A 240 10.84 63.65 17.76
C ASP A 240 11.26 64.57 18.91
N LYS A 241 10.31 65.30 19.51
CA LYS A 241 10.57 66.20 20.66
C LYS A 241 11.10 65.46 21.90
N LYS A 242 10.65 64.22 22.13
CA LYS A 242 11.08 63.41 23.28
C LYS A 242 12.51 62.86 23.12
N SER A 243 12.99 62.71 21.89
CA SER A 243 14.37 62.30 21.61
C SER A 243 15.40 63.41 21.82
N THR A 244 14.99 64.68 21.75
CA THR A 244 15.87 65.85 21.92
C THR A 244 16.03 66.30 23.38
N GLU A 245 15.13 65.88 24.28
CA GLU A 245 15.21 66.14 25.73
C GLU A 245 15.99 65.05 26.51
N THR A 246 16.53 64.03 25.81
CA THR A 246 17.32 62.93 26.39
C THR A 246 18.79 62.89 25.91
N VAL A 247 19.32 64.05 25.50
CA VAL A 247 20.76 64.27 25.25
C VAL A 247 21.26 65.39 26.14
#